data_AF-A0A1H5UHL3-F1
#
_entry.id   AF-A0A1H5UHL3-F1
#
_cell.length_a   1.000
_cell.length_b   1.000
_cell.length_c   1.000
_cell.angle_alpha   90.00
_cell.angle_beta   90.00
_cell.angle_gamma   90.00
#
_symmetry.space_group_name_H-M   'P 1'
#
loop_
_entity.id
_entity.type
_entity.pdbx_description
1 polymer ?
#
loop_
_entity_poly.entity_id
_entity_poly.type
_entity_poly.pdbx_seq_one_letter_code
_entity_poly.pdbx_strand_id
1 'polypeptide(L)'
;MTRQQENGQREFYLTLVGSTLQTYGYGAFALAKVTGCSVVHQNHPQLGEFHMLGLSAVHLDSVRVKIFLAGGYMEAVDEKTWLFRLPTIETIGI
;
A
#
# COMPACT_ATOMS: atom_id res chain seq x y z
N MET A 1 -11.76 -13.53 -0.53
CA MET A 1 -11.82 -12.13 -1.02
C MET A 1 -11.50 -11.24 0.17
N THR A 2 -10.38 -10.54 0.12
CA THR A 2 -9.89 -9.72 1.25
C THR A 2 -10.59 -8.36 1.23
N ARG A 3 -10.78 -7.75 2.41
CA ARG A 3 -11.38 -6.39 2.60
C ARG A 3 -10.85 -5.31 1.64
N GLN A 4 -9.68 -5.53 1.01
CA GLN A 4 -9.09 -4.68 -0.01
C GLN A 4 -9.85 -4.62 -1.34
N GLN A 5 -10.59 -5.66 -1.73
CA GLN A 5 -11.38 -5.63 -2.98
C GLN A 5 -12.70 -4.87 -2.82
N GLU A 6 -13.25 -4.80 -1.60
CA GLU A 6 -14.55 -4.20 -1.29
C GLU A 6 -14.48 -2.67 -1.07
N ASN A 7 -13.35 -2.12 -0.60
CA ASN A 7 -13.21 -0.70 -0.24
C ASN A 7 -12.90 0.28 -1.40
N GLY A 8 -13.14 -0.13 -2.65
CA GLY A 8 -13.39 0.79 -3.77
C GLY A 8 -12.33 1.90 -3.98
N GLN A 9 -11.05 1.54 -4.03
CA GLN A 9 -9.94 2.45 -4.41
C GLN A 9 -9.67 3.64 -3.48
N ARG A 10 -10.34 3.74 -2.32
CA ARG A 10 -10.16 4.89 -1.39
C ARG A 10 -9.27 4.56 -0.19
N GLU A 11 -9.18 3.28 0.16
CA GLU A 11 -8.57 2.81 1.39
C GLU A 11 -7.67 1.62 1.10
N PHE A 12 -6.39 1.73 1.45
CA PHE A 12 -5.40 0.70 1.19
C PHE A 12 -4.76 0.24 2.50
N TYR A 13 -4.41 -1.04 2.58
CA TYR A 13 -3.75 -1.58 3.75
C TYR A 13 -2.30 -1.91 3.44
N LEU A 14 -1.43 -1.56 4.39
CA LEU A 14 -0.04 -1.95 4.45
C LEU A 14 0.10 -2.93 5.62
N THR A 15 0.48 -4.17 5.36
CA THR A 15 0.52 -5.24 6.36
C THR A 15 1.93 -5.80 6.50
N LEU A 16 2.38 -5.97 7.74
CA LEU A 16 3.65 -6.60 8.06
C LEU A 16 3.54 -8.13 7.92
N VAL A 17 4.26 -8.66 6.94
CA VAL A 17 4.42 -10.09 6.68
C VAL A 17 5.90 -10.44 6.85
N GLY A 18 6.24 -11.11 7.96
CA GLY A 18 7.63 -11.30 8.36
C GLY A 18 8.31 -9.96 8.66
N SER A 19 9.35 -9.63 7.90
CA SER A 19 10.07 -8.35 7.98
C SER A 19 9.68 -7.36 6.86
N THR A 20 8.64 -7.68 6.08
CA THR A 20 8.25 -6.90 4.90
C THR A 20 6.86 -6.31 5.07
N LEU A 21 6.73 -5.01 4.84
CA LEU A 21 5.46 -4.31 4.69
C LEU A 21 4.95 -4.55 3.28
N GLN A 22 3.76 -5.14 3.15
CA GLN A 22 3.16 -5.54 1.88
C GLN A 22 1.82 -4.82 1.67
N THR A 23 1.59 -4.40 0.43
CA THR A 23 0.29 -3.92 -0.03
C THR A 23 0.02 -4.47 -1.43
N TYR A 24 -1.25 -4.59 -1.81
CA TYR A 24 -1.66 -5.31 -3.02
C TYR A 24 -2.59 -4.47 -3.90
N GLY A 25 -2.71 -4.85 -5.17
CA GLY A 25 -3.61 -4.23 -6.14
C GLY A 25 -3.34 -2.73 -6.30
N TYR A 26 -4.41 -1.91 -6.27
CA TYR A 26 -4.30 -0.45 -6.36
C TYR A 26 -3.44 0.18 -5.25
N GLY A 27 -3.40 -0.43 -4.06
CA GLY A 27 -2.55 0.03 -2.96
C GLY A 27 -1.06 -0.05 -3.30
N ALA A 28 -0.66 -1.07 -4.07
CA ALA A 28 0.72 -1.21 -4.55
C ALA A 28 1.11 -0.05 -5.47
N PHE A 29 0.25 0.33 -6.40
CA PHE A 29 0.50 1.46 -7.29
C PHE A 29 0.46 2.81 -6.58
N ALA A 30 -0.51 2.99 -5.66
CA ALA A 30 -0.61 4.20 -4.84
C ALA A 30 0.65 4.40 -4.01
N LEU A 31 1.12 3.34 -3.35
CA LEU A 31 2.33 3.39 -2.54
C LEU A 31 3.59 3.55 -3.39
N ALA A 32 3.64 2.96 -4.60
CA ALA A 32 4.73 3.14 -5.54
C ALA A 32 4.92 4.62 -5.94
N LYS A 33 3.82 5.34 -6.21
CA LYS A 33 3.88 6.77 -6.56
C LYS A 33 4.54 7.63 -5.47
N VAL A 34 4.30 7.28 -4.21
CA VAL A 34 4.79 8.05 -3.06
C VAL A 34 6.21 7.62 -2.66
N THR A 35 6.48 6.31 -2.70
CA THR A 35 7.75 5.75 -2.21
C THR A 35 8.83 5.70 -3.28
N GLY A 36 8.46 5.65 -4.55
CA GLY A 36 9.34 5.37 -5.69
C GLY A 36 9.68 3.89 -5.84
N CYS A 37 9.10 3.00 -5.02
CA CYS A 37 9.37 1.57 -5.07
C CYS A 37 8.63 0.90 -6.23
N SER A 38 9.23 -0.17 -6.77
CA SER A 38 8.64 -0.92 -7.87
C SER A 38 7.47 -1.80 -7.42
N VAL A 39 6.41 -1.82 -8.22
CA VAL A 39 5.35 -2.83 -8.12
C VAL A 39 5.81 -4.10 -8.82
N VAL A 40 5.61 -5.24 -8.17
CA VAL A 40 5.89 -6.56 -8.74
C VAL A 40 4.59 -7.26 -9.12
N HIS A 41 4.66 -8.02 -10.22
CA HIS A 41 3.64 -8.98 -10.59
C HIS A 41 3.91 -10.29 -9.86
N GLN A 42 2.91 -10.83 -9.18
CA GLN A 42 2.96 -12.15 -8.56
C GLN A 42 1.85 -13.05 -9.08
N ASN A 43 2.17 -14.33 -9.21
CA ASN A 43 1.20 -15.36 -9.54
C ASN A 43 1.10 -16.32 -8.35
N HIS A 44 -0.08 -16.40 -7.73
CA HIS A 44 -0.33 -17.31 -6.62
C HIS A 44 -1.34 -18.39 -7.02
N PRO A 45 -1.07 -19.68 -6.74
CA PRO A 45 -1.87 -20.80 -7.25
C PRO A 45 -3.38 -20.72 -6.95
N GLN A 46 -3.76 -20.08 -5.84
CA GLN A 46 -5.16 -19.96 -5.42
C GLN A 46 -5.77 -18.58 -5.67
N LEU A 47 -4.94 -17.54 -5.85
CA LEU A 47 -5.41 -16.15 -5.96
C LEU A 47 -5.26 -15.60 -7.39
N GLY A 48 -4.60 -16.34 -8.28
CA GLY A 48 -4.28 -15.90 -9.62
C GLY A 48 -3.17 -14.84 -9.62
N GLU A 49 -3.13 -14.06 -10.69
CA GLU A 49 -2.17 -12.97 -10.86
C GLU A 49 -2.62 -11.71 -10.12
N PHE A 50 -1.69 -11.08 -9.41
CA PHE A 50 -1.93 -9.81 -8.71
C PHE A 50 -0.67 -8.96 -8.64
N HIS A 51 -0.90 -7.66 -8.40
CA HIS A 51 0.15 -6.67 -8.19
C HIS A 51 0.45 -6.52 -6.70
N MET A 52 1.72 -6.39 -6.35
CA MET A 52 2.15 -6.22 -4.97
C MET A 52 3.32 -5.24 -4.89
N LEU A 53 3.41 -4.50 -3.79
CA LEU A 53 4.60 -3.76 -3.40
C LEU A 53 5.00 -4.22 -2.00
N GLY A 54 6.24 -4.71 -1.89
CA GLY A 54 6.86 -5.11 -0.63
C GLY A 54 8.05 -4.21 -0.34
N LEU A 55 8.17 -3.73 0.90
CA LEU A 55 9.35 -3.01 1.36
C LEU A 55 9.74 -3.43 2.78
N SER A 56 11.00 -3.25 3.16
CA SER A 56 11.45 -3.61 4.51
C SER A 56 10.73 -2.79 5.59
N ALA A 57 10.34 -3.45 6.68
CA ALA A 57 9.64 -2.83 7.82
C ALA A 57 10.45 -1.72 8.50
N VAL A 58 11.78 -1.75 8.38
CA VAL A 58 12.66 -0.69 8.90
C VAL A 58 12.41 0.67 8.25
N HIS A 59 11.71 0.70 7.11
CA HIS A 59 11.36 1.94 6.41
C HIS A 59 9.93 2.44 6.74
N LEU A 60 9.23 1.84 7.71
CA LEU A 60 7.86 2.22 8.05
C LEU A 60 7.71 3.73 8.30
N ASP A 61 8.60 4.31 9.11
CA ASP A 61 8.57 5.74 9.42
C ASP A 61 8.84 6.60 8.19
N SER A 62 9.77 6.18 7.33
CA SER A 62 10.05 6.86 6.05
C SER A 62 8.82 6.83 5.13
N VAL A 63 8.13 5.69 5.04
CA VAL A 63 6.87 5.58 4.29
C VAL A 63 5.81 6.51 4.85
N ARG A 64 5.63 6.53 6.18
CA ARG A 64 4.66 7.40 6.84
C ARG A 64 4.93 8.88 6.53
N VAL A 65 6.18 9.30 6.59
CA VAL A 65 6.59 10.67 6.22
C VAL A 65 6.28 10.98 4.77
N LYS A 66 6.61 10.07 3.83
CA LYS A 66 6.31 10.30 2.41
C LYS A 66 4.81 10.37 2.12
N ILE A 67 4.00 9.53 2.77
CA ILE A 67 2.54 9.58 2.67
C ILE A 67 2.01 10.93 3.18
N PHE A 68 2.51 11.38 4.34
CA PHE A 68 2.14 12.70 4.89
C PHE A 68 2.54 13.85 3.96
N LEU A 69 3.76 13.83 3.40
CA LEU A 69 4.25 14.83 2.45
C LEU A 69 3.43 14.84 1.14
N ALA A 70 2.86 13.70 0.75
CA ALA A 70 1.93 13.61 -0.38
C ALA A 70 0.50 14.08 -0.04
N GLY A 71 0.29 14.68 1.14
CA GLY A 71 -1.03 15.11 1.62
C GLY A 71 -1.95 13.95 2.04
N GLY A 72 -1.40 12.74 2.10
CA GLY A 72 -2.09 11.54 2.55
C GLY A 72 -2.08 11.40 4.06
N TYR A 73 -2.70 10.30 4.52
CA TYR A 73 -2.68 9.93 5.92
C TYR A 73 -2.53 8.44 6.09
N MET A 74 -2.06 8.06 7.27
CA MET A 74 -1.81 6.67 7.65
C MET A 74 -2.17 6.48 9.12
N GLU A 75 -2.90 5.41 9.41
CA GLU A 75 -3.43 5.06 10.72
C GLU A 75 -3.14 3.59 11.02
N ALA A 76 -2.73 3.27 12.25
CA ALA A 76 -2.56 1.89 12.69
C ALA A 76 -3.93 1.26 12.97
N VAL A 77 -4.23 0.14 12.30
CA VAL A 77 -5.44 -0.65 12.51
C VAL A 77 -5.19 -1.70 13.59
N ASP A 78 -4.00 -2.30 13.57
CA ASP A 78 -3.50 -3.23 14.58
C ASP A 78 -1.96 -3.18 14.62
N GLU A 79 -1.32 -4.04 15.42
CA GLU A 79 0.13 -4.08 15.60
C GLU A 79 0.93 -4.37 14.31
N LYS A 80 0.28 -4.90 13.28
CA LYS A 80 0.90 -5.34 12.02
C LYS A 80 0.27 -4.69 10.79
N THR A 81 -0.79 -3.90 10.94
CA THR A 81 -1.57 -3.40 9.82
C THR A 81 -1.81 -1.92 9.96
N TRP A 82 -1.51 -1.19 8.89
CA TRP A 82 -1.80 0.23 8.77
C TRP A 82 -2.73 0.46 7.59
N LEU A 83 -3.77 1.25 7.84
CA LEU A 83 -4.60 1.85 6.81
C LEU A 83 -3.87 3.08 6.29
N PHE A 84 -3.81 3.25 4.98
CA PHE A 84 -3.36 4.51 4.38
C PHE A 84 -4.31 4.96 3.27
N ARG A 85 -4.41 6.28 3.12
CA ARG A 85 -5.15 6.93 2.03
C ARG A 85 -4.31 8.08 1.47
N LEU A 86 -4.45 8.31 0.17
CA LEU A 86 -3.88 9.47 -0.51
C LEU A 86 -5.04 10.37 -0.96
N PRO A 87 -4.86 11.71 -0.97
CA PRO A 87 -5.84 12.60 -1.57
C PRO A 87 -6.04 12.20 -3.04
N THR A 88 -7.28 12.32 -3.51
CA THR A 88 -7.75 11.79 -4.79
C THR A 88 -6.77 12.07 -5.94
N ILE A 89 -6.68 11.06 -6.82
CA ILE A 89 -5.80 10.92 -7.98
C ILE A 89 -5.74 12.18 -8.89
N GLU A 90 -6.76 13.03 -8.88
CA GLU A 90 -6.78 14.31 -9.62
C GLU A 90 -5.67 15.29 -9.22
N THR A 91 -5.11 15.17 -8.01
CA THR A 91 -4.01 16.04 -7.55
C THR A 91 -2.62 15.51 -7.94
N ILE A 92 -2.53 14.24 -8.38
CA ILE A 92 -1.25 13.52 -8.57
C ILE A 92 -1.09 13.04 -10.03
N GLY A 93 -1.84 13.62 -10.98
CA GLY A 93 -1.71 13.40 -12.42
C GLY A 93 -1.72 11.92 -12.85
N ILE A 94 -2.89 11.40 -13.19
CA ILE A 94 -3.04 10.24 -14.07
C ILE A 94 -3.77 10.71 -15.31
#